data_AF-A0AB38DLL0-F1
#
_entry.id   AF-A0AB38DLL0-F1
#
_cell.length_a   1.000
_cell.length_b   1.000
_cell.length_c   1.000
_cell.angle_alpha   90.00
_cell.angle_beta   90.00
_cell.angle_gamma   90.00
#
_symmetry.space_group_name_H-M   'P 1'
#
loop_
_entity.id
_entity.type
_entity.pdbx_description
1 polymer ?
#
loop_
_entity_poly.entity_id
_entity_poly.type
_entity_poly.pdbx_seq_one_letter_code
_entity_poly.pdbx_strand_id
1 'polypeptide(L)'
;MTTAITTATPGSYTARALSTIPGHAEQVAQVERLKEWHLRNSHAAETVCNTSQFEAAMAAEIGEAARAGQQSAPELTERAREHLAARDAHQQIVAAHRHAVAVAETQLAAIERDGVSHAYQWLREQLDELFAAFGELDIEPSLTAERALREGRGAAYTSAADLANDYLGLRNAHRQIVRLDAASGGHETGALSHRVAVCGQMREFIDAEPFWALRRRMNARQATDVTETGNAHKQWLAAAPDPVGRRLGGSPKAPVPEGITQIAWLAHVAAHRPWLPDAATLIDAYDLAVAACRPGRPAVIDYSRCWWILPSTKTFSDQQITARDALAELANSTEQSAPTTV
;
A
#
# COMPACT_ATOMS: atom_id res chain seq x y z
N MET A 1 -27.66 22.39 8.90
CA MET A 1 -27.41 21.44 7.79
C MET A 1 -26.65 20.29 8.39
N THR A 2 -27.25 19.11 8.44
CA THR A 2 -26.67 17.91 9.03
C THR A 2 -25.84 17.25 7.93
N THR A 3 -24.53 17.45 7.94
CA THR A 3 -23.61 16.70 7.08
C THR A 3 -23.67 15.25 7.55
N ALA A 4 -24.37 14.41 6.80
CA ALA A 4 -24.38 12.98 7.06
C ALA A 4 -22.95 12.48 6.88
N ILE A 5 -22.36 11.99 7.96
CA ILE A 5 -21.14 11.17 7.88
C ILE A 5 -21.53 9.97 7.01
N THR A 6 -21.07 9.97 5.76
CA THR A 6 -21.30 8.88 4.82
C THR A 6 -20.63 7.65 5.42
N THR A 7 -21.43 6.80 6.07
CA THR A 7 -20.98 5.48 6.54
C THR A 7 -20.24 4.80 5.41
N ALA A 8 -18.95 4.51 5.61
CA ALA A 8 -18.09 3.92 4.60
C ALA A 8 -18.75 2.68 3.98
N THR A 9 -18.95 2.73 2.66
CA THR A 9 -19.49 1.64 1.83
C THR A 9 -18.70 0.34 2.05
N PRO A 10 -19.32 -0.85 2.01
CA PRO A 10 -18.63 -2.11 2.29
C PRO A 10 -17.45 -2.32 1.33
N GLY A 11 -16.24 -2.37 1.88
CA GLY A 11 -14.98 -2.57 1.13
C GLY A 11 -13.81 -1.88 1.84
N SER A 12 -12.61 -2.46 1.76
CA SER A 12 -11.42 -1.80 2.29
C SER A 12 -11.09 -0.54 1.47
N TYR A 13 -10.45 0.47 2.09
CA TYR A 13 -9.97 1.66 1.37
C TYR A 13 -9.12 1.30 0.14
N THR A 14 -8.35 0.21 0.20
CA THR A 14 -7.59 -0.29 -0.95
C THR A 14 -8.50 -0.70 -2.10
N ALA A 15 -9.52 -1.51 -1.84
CA ALA A 15 -10.42 -1.98 -2.89
C ALA A 15 -11.17 -0.81 -3.55
N ARG A 16 -11.61 0.15 -2.73
CA ARG A 16 -12.25 1.39 -3.23
C ARG A 16 -11.29 2.22 -4.08
N ALA A 17 -10.06 2.44 -3.61
CA ALA A 17 -9.03 3.15 -4.37
C ALA A 17 -8.68 2.47 -5.70
N LEU A 18 -8.56 1.13 -5.72
CA LEU A 18 -8.27 0.40 -6.96
C LEU A 18 -9.46 0.41 -7.93
N SER A 19 -10.68 0.44 -7.42
CA SER A 19 -11.89 0.51 -8.26
C SER A 19 -12.02 1.83 -9.05
N THR A 20 -11.26 2.87 -8.70
CA THR A 20 -11.23 4.12 -9.48
C THR A 20 -10.34 4.00 -10.73
N ILE A 21 -9.54 2.95 -10.84
CA ILE A 21 -8.68 2.69 -11.98
C ILE A 21 -9.55 2.27 -13.17
N PRO A 22 -9.44 2.95 -14.34
CA PRO A 22 -10.20 2.59 -15.52
C PRO A 22 -9.98 1.12 -15.94
N GLY A 23 -11.07 0.37 -16.14
CA GLY A 23 -11.02 -1.03 -16.57
C GLY A 23 -10.73 -2.04 -15.45
N HIS A 24 -10.48 -1.59 -14.20
CA HIS A 24 -10.15 -2.48 -13.09
C HIS A 24 -11.33 -3.38 -12.71
N ALA A 25 -12.53 -2.82 -12.54
CA ALA A 25 -13.70 -3.56 -12.14
C ALA A 25 -14.09 -4.65 -13.16
N GLU A 26 -14.03 -4.32 -14.46
CA GLU A 26 -14.28 -5.26 -15.54
C GLU A 26 -13.26 -6.39 -15.54
N GLN A 27 -11.97 -6.07 -15.36
CA GLN A 27 -10.91 -7.08 -15.35
C GLN A 27 -10.99 -8.00 -14.12
N VAL A 28 -11.29 -7.46 -12.94
CA VAL A 28 -11.54 -8.27 -11.74
C VAL A 28 -12.70 -9.23 -11.96
N ALA A 29 -13.82 -8.75 -12.51
CA ALA A 29 -14.97 -9.60 -12.81
C ALA A 29 -14.63 -10.69 -13.84
N GLN A 30 -13.76 -10.40 -14.81
CA GLN A 30 -13.26 -11.40 -15.77
C GLN A 30 -12.38 -12.46 -15.09
N VAL A 31 -11.44 -12.06 -14.22
CA VAL A 31 -10.59 -13.00 -13.48
C VAL A 31 -11.42 -13.93 -12.61
N GLU A 32 -12.37 -13.40 -11.84
CA GLU A 32 -13.22 -14.21 -10.97
C GLU A 32 -14.08 -15.20 -11.77
N ARG A 33 -14.63 -14.77 -12.90
CA ARG A 33 -15.38 -15.66 -13.81
C ARG A 33 -14.50 -16.78 -14.37
N LEU A 34 -13.27 -16.49 -14.77
CA LEU A 34 -12.33 -17.50 -15.27
C LEU A 34 -11.91 -18.49 -14.16
N LYS A 35 -11.71 -18.02 -12.92
CA LYS A 35 -11.44 -18.88 -11.75
C LYS A 35 -12.61 -19.81 -11.47
N GLU A 36 -13.83 -19.30 -11.51
CA GLU A 36 -15.03 -20.11 -11.34
C GLU A 36 -15.16 -21.20 -12.42
N TRP A 37 -14.94 -20.85 -13.69
CA TRP A 37 -14.95 -21.82 -14.79
C TRP A 37 -13.85 -22.87 -14.66
N HIS A 38 -12.64 -22.46 -14.26
CA HIS A 38 -11.54 -23.37 -13.98
C HIS A 38 -11.86 -24.35 -12.84
N LEU A 39 -12.48 -23.87 -11.76
CA LEU A 39 -12.88 -24.70 -10.63
C LEU A 39 -13.95 -25.73 -11.05
N ARG A 40 -14.99 -25.30 -11.77
CA ARG A 40 -16.03 -26.20 -12.29
C ARG A 40 -15.44 -27.29 -13.19
N ASN A 41 -14.52 -26.93 -14.08
CA ASN A 41 -13.88 -27.90 -14.97
C ASN A 41 -12.93 -28.84 -14.23
N SER A 42 -12.21 -28.35 -13.22
CA SER A 42 -11.36 -29.19 -12.38
C SER A 42 -12.18 -30.21 -11.58
N HIS A 43 -13.36 -29.84 -11.07
CA HIS A 43 -14.26 -30.79 -10.42
C HIS A 43 -14.88 -31.80 -11.40
N ALA A 44 -15.18 -31.39 -12.63
CA ALA A 44 -15.64 -32.33 -13.66
C ALA A 44 -14.59 -33.43 -13.97
N ALA A 45 -13.29 -33.13 -13.79
CA ALA A 45 -12.21 -34.12 -13.94
C ALA A 45 -12.40 -35.35 -13.05
N GLU A 46 -12.91 -35.16 -11.82
CA GLU A 46 -13.16 -36.23 -10.86
C GLU A 46 -14.22 -37.23 -11.37
N THR A 47 -15.11 -36.79 -12.25
CA THR A 47 -16.18 -37.61 -12.84
C THR A 47 -15.84 -38.18 -14.22
N VAL A 48 -15.10 -37.46 -15.05
CA VAL A 48 -14.83 -37.85 -16.45
C VAL A 48 -13.56 -38.70 -16.60
N CYS A 49 -12.56 -38.49 -15.74
CA CYS A 49 -11.21 -39.07 -15.89
C CYS A 49 -10.90 -40.15 -14.85
N ASN A 50 -11.90 -40.85 -14.32
CA ASN A 50 -11.67 -41.84 -13.28
C ASN A 50 -11.19 -43.18 -13.87
N THR A 51 -9.87 -43.30 -14.06
CA THR A 51 -9.20 -44.48 -14.62
C THR A 51 -9.54 -45.76 -13.85
N SER A 52 -9.65 -45.70 -12.52
CA SER A 52 -9.94 -46.92 -11.72
C SER A 52 -11.37 -47.41 -11.89
N GLN A 53 -12.35 -46.50 -12.05
CA GLN A 53 -13.71 -46.87 -12.41
C GLN A 53 -13.79 -47.46 -13.82
N PHE A 54 -13.04 -46.89 -14.78
CA PHE A 54 -12.95 -47.42 -16.13
C PHE A 54 -12.33 -48.82 -16.18
N GLU A 55 -11.23 -49.04 -15.46
CA GLU A 55 -10.58 -50.35 -15.32
C GLU A 55 -11.51 -51.37 -14.64
N ALA A 56 -12.21 -50.99 -13.57
CA ALA A 56 -13.16 -51.85 -12.90
C ALA A 56 -14.33 -52.25 -13.81
N ALA A 57 -14.85 -51.33 -14.64
CA ALA A 57 -15.90 -51.62 -15.61
C ALA A 57 -15.43 -52.61 -16.70
N MET A 58 -14.23 -52.41 -17.24
CA MET A 58 -13.64 -53.36 -18.21
C MET A 58 -13.43 -54.74 -17.57
N ALA A 59 -12.91 -54.80 -16.34
CA ALA A 59 -12.70 -56.06 -15.63
C ALA A 59 -14.01 -56.81 -15.35
N ALA A 60 -15.09 -56.08 -15.02
CA ALA A 60 -16.41 -56.66 -14.82
C ALA A 60 -16.94 -57.30 -16.11
N GLU A 61 -16.82 -56.62 -17.25
CA GLU A 61 -17.26 -57.11 -18.56
C GLU A 61 -16.47 -58.34 -19.03
N ILE A 62 -15.15 -58.33 -18.85
CA ILE A 62 -14.30 -59.51 -19.08
C ILE A 62 -14.75 -60.67 -18.19
N GLY A 63 -15.02 -60.39 -16.91
CA GLY A 63 -15.48 -61.39 -15.94
C GLY A 63 -16.88 -61.95 -16.27
N GLU A 64 -17.77 -61.16 -16.86
CA GLU A 64 -19.09 -61.58 -17.34
C GLU A 64 -18.99 -62.45 -18.59
N ALA A 65 -18.20 -62.04 -19.58
CA ALA A 65 -17.94 -62.81 -20.79
C ALA A 65 -17.33 -64.19 -20.48
N ALA A 66 -16.38 -64.22 -19.53
CA ALA A 66 -15.80 -65.46 -19.04
C ALA A 66 -16.83 -66.37 -18.34
N ARG A 67 -17.68 -65.81 -17.47
CA ARG A 67 -18.77 -66.56 -16.80
C ARG A 67 -19.80 -67.10 -17.79
N ALA A 68 -20.05 -66.38 -18.90
CA ALA A 68 -20.93 -66.80 -19.97
C ALA A 68 -20.32 -67.88 -20.90
N GLY A 69 -19.05 -68.25 -20.71
CA GLY A 69 -18.36 -69.28 -21.50
C GLY A 69 -18.04 -68.85 -22.93
N GLN A 70 -17.89 -67.55 -23.18
CA GLN A 70 -17.50 -67.05 -24.51
C GLN A 70 -16.08 -67.52 -24.88
N GLN A 71 -15.86 -67.81 -26.17
CA GLN A 71 -14.59 -68.37 -26.67
C GLN A 71 -13.46 -67.33 -26.77
N SER A 72 -13.78 -66.04 -26.69
CA SER A 72 -12.82 -64.93 -26.75
C SER A 72 -13.24 -63.81 -25.80
N ALA A 73 -12.27 -63.01 -25.35
CA ALA A 73 -12.54 -61.80 -24.58
C ALA A 73 -13.30 -60.75 -25.43
N PRO A 74 -14.06 -59.84 -24.79
CA PRO A 74 -14.67 -58.70 -25.48
C PRO A 74 -13.61 -57.82 -26.16
N GLU A 75 -13.95 -57.23 -27.30
CA GLU A 75 -13.06 -56.28 -27.99
C GLU A 75 -13.12 -54.90 -27.30
N LEU A 76 -12.06 -54.55 -26.56
CA LEU A 76 -12.01 -53.35 -25.71
C LEU A 76 -11.05 -52.26 -26.20
N THR A 77 -10.27 -52.52 -27.25
CA THR A 77 -9.17 -51.66 -27.71
C THR A 77 -9.64 -50.25 -28.09
N GLU A 78 -10.71 -50.12 -28.87
CA GLU A 78 -11.23 -48.81 -29.28
C GLU A 78 -11.77 -48.02 -28.08
N ARG A 79 -12.48 -48.67 -27.15
CA ARG A 79 -12.97 -48.03 -25.92
C ARG A 79 -11.83 -47.52 -25.03
N ALA A 80 -10.75 -48.29 -24.90
CA ALA A 80 -9.56 -47.85 -24.17
C ALA A 80 -8.90 -46.63 -24.84
N ARG A 81 -8.82 -46.62 -26.18
CA ARG A 81 -8.30 -45.47 -26.94
C ARG A 81 -9.18 -44.24 -26.75
N GLU A 82 -10.50 -44.38 -26.84
CA GLU A 82 -11.46 -43.29 -26.61
C GLU A 82 -11.35 -42.71 -25.20
N HIS A 83 -11.23 -43.57 -24.18
CA HIS A 83 -11.05 -43.13 -22.79
C HIS A 83 -9.76 -42.33 -22.60
N LEU A 84 -8.63 -42.81 -23.12
CA LEU A 84 -7.35 -42.09 -23.05
C LEU A 84 -7.41 -40.76 -23.81
N ALA A 85 -7.99 -40.74 -25.01
CA ALA A 85 -8.16 -39.52 -25.79
C ALA A 85 -9.04 -38.49 -25.06
N ALA A 86 -10.15 -38.94 -24.45
CA ALA A 86 -11.03 -38.08 -23.66
C ALA A 86 -10.31 -37.51 -22.42
N ARG A 87 -9.50 -38.33 -21.74
CA ARG A 87 -8.69 -37.90 -20.59
C ARG A 87 -7.67 -36.85 -20.99
N ASP A 88 -6.91 -37.10 -22.05
CA ASP A 88 -5.86 -36.19 -22.49
C ASP A 88 -6.47 -34.87 -23.01
N ALA A 89 -7.60 -34.92 -23.73
CA ALA A 89 -8.35 -33.73 -24.13
C ALA A 89 -8.85 -32.92 -22.91
N HIS A 90 -9.37 -33.59 -21.88
CA HIS A 90 -9.79 -32.93 -20.66
C HIS A 90 -8.61 -32.25 -19.94
N GLN A 91 -7.46 -32.91 -19.83
CA GLN A 91 -6.24 -32.33 -19.26
C GLN A 91 -5.80 -31.07 -20.04
N GLN A 92 -5.86 -31.10 -21.37
CA GLN A 92 -5.57 -29.94 -22.21
C GLN A 92 -6.55 -28.78 -21.95
N ILE A 93 -7.84 -29.08 -21.78
CA ILE A 93 -8.86 -28.06 -21.45
C ILE A 93 -8.58 -27.42 -20.08
N VAL A 94 -8.26 -28.22 -19.06
CA VAL A 94 -7.92 -27.71 -17.72
C VAL A 94 -6.66 -26.85 -17.78
N ALA A 95 -5.63 -27.29 -18.53
CA ALA A 95 -4.41 -26.53 -18.73
C ALA A 95 -4.68 -25.19 -19.45
N ALA A 96 -5.55 -25.18 -20.47
CA ALA A 96 -5.95 -23.96 -21.17
C ALA A 96 -6.70 -22.98 -20.23
N HIS A 97 -7.59 -23.48 -19.37
CA HIS A 97 -8.26 -22.63 -18.37
C HIS A 97 -7.28 -22.03 -17.37
N ARG A 98 -6.35 -22.85 -16.85
CA ARG A 98 -5.29 -22.36 -15.95
C ARG A 98 -4.44 -21.28 -16.62
N HIS A 99 -4.09 -21.47 -17.90
CA HIS A 99 -3.35 -20.49 -18.66
C HIS A 99 -4.15 -19.19 -18.85
N ALA A 100 -5.44 -19.27 -19.19
CA ALA A 100 -6.31 -18.11 -19.33
C ALA A 100 -6.44 -17.31 -18.02
N VAL A 101 -6.56 -17.98 -16.87
CA VAL A 101 -6.54 -17.33 -15.54
C VAL A 101 -5.24 -16.57 -15.33
N ALA A 102 -4.08 -17.22 -15.58
CA ALA A 102 -2.77 -16.59 -15.38
C ALA A 102 -2.55 -15.36 -16.29
N VAL A 103 -3.02 -15.43 -17.53
CA VAL A 103 -2.97 -14.28 -18.46
C VAL A 103 -3.85 -13.14 -17.96
N ALA A 104 -5.08 -13.43 -17.52
CA ALA A 104 -5.99 -12.41 -17.01
C ALA A 104 -5.49 -11.76 -15.71
N GLU A 105 -4.86 -12.54 -14.82
CA GLU A 105 -4.22 -12.02 -13.60
C GLU A 105 -3.02 -11.12 -13.92
N THR A 106 -2.24 -11.49 -14.95
CA THR A 106 -1.11 -10.65 -15.41
C THR A 106 -1.61 -9.33 -15.99
N GLN A 107 -2.71 -9.35 -16.75
CA GLN A 107 -3.35 -8.14 -17.27
C GLN A 107 -3.91 -7.26 -16.14
N LEU A 108 -4.53 -7.85 -15.12
CA LEU A 108 -5.00 -7.12 -13.94
C LEU A 108 -3.83 -6.42 -13.22
N ALA A 109 -2.72 -7.12 -13.00
CA ALA A 109 -1.54 -6.54 -12.39
C ALA A 109 -0.96 -5.36 -13.22
N ALA A 110 -1.03 -5.44 -14.55
CA ALA A 110 -0.62 -4.33 -15.42
C ALA A 110 -1.56 -3.12 -15.30
N ILE A 111 -2.88 -3.34 -15.32
CA ILE A 111 -3.88 -2.28 -15.10
C ILE A 111 -3.66 -1.60 -13.74
N GLU A 112 -3.47 -2.38 -12.68
CA GLU A 112 -3.24 -1.86 -11.34
C GLU A 112 -1.97 -1.03 -11.26
N ARG A 113 -0.86 -1.52 -11.83
CA ARG A 113 0.43 -0.82 -11.86
C ARG A 113 0.37 0.48 -12.68
N ASP A 114 -0.25 0.44 -13.84
CA ASP A 114 -0.29 1.58 -14.77
C ASP A 114 -1.32 2.63 -14.32
N GLY A 115 -2.34 2.21 -13.56
CA GLY A 115 -3.40 3.06 -13.02
C GLY A 115 -3.16 3.60 -11.61
N VAL A 116 -2.01 3.36 -10.98
CA VAL A 116 -1.71 3.74 -9.59
C VAL A 116 -1.98 5.22 -9.29
N SER A 117 -1.79 6.11 -10.27
CA SER A 117 -2.07 7.56 -10.13
C SER A 117 -3.53 7.86 -9.77
N HIS A 118 -4.50 7.14 -10.34
CA HIS A 118 -5.92 7.28 -10.02
C HIS A 118 -6.22 6.85 -8.59
N ALA A 119 -5.60 5.77 -8.14
CA ALA A 119 -5.74 5.28 -6.77
C ALA A 119 -5.14 6.27 -5.75
N TYR A 120 -3.99 6.89 -6.06
CA TYR A 120 -3.42 7.94 -5.22
C TYR A 120 -4.29 9.20 -5.15
N GLN A 121 -4.83 9.64 -6.29
CA GLN A 121 -5.71 10.81 -6.31
C GLN A 121 -6.92 10.59 -5.41
N TRP A 122 -7.60 9.45 -5.55
CA TRP A 122 -8.74 9.12 -4.70
C TRP A 122 -8.35 9.07 -3.21
N LEU A 123 -7.22 8.45 -2.87
CA LEU A 123 -6.76 8.43 -1.48
C LEU A 123 -6.47 9.82 -0.91
N ARG A 124 -5.96 10.76 -1.73
CA ARG A 124 -5.73 12.15 -1.32
C ARG A 124 -7.04 12.87 -1.03
N GLU A 125 -8.03 12.73 -1.92
CA GLU A 125 -9.38 13.29 -1.73
C GLU A 125 -10.02 12.77 -0.42
N GLN A 126 -9.92 11.46 -0.16
CA GLN A 126 -10.43 10.88 1.09
C GLN A 126 -9.65 11.32 2.34
N LEU A 127 -8.33 11.59 2.21
CA LEU A 127 -7.53 12.12 3.29
C LEU A 127 -7.95 13.56 3.64
N ASP A 128 -8.20 14.38 2.62
CA ASP A 128 -8.65 15.76 2.79
C ASP A 128 -10.05 15.81 3.44
N GLU A 129 -10.98 14.95 3.00
CA GLU A 129 -12.30 14.78 3.63
C GLU A 129 -12.18 14.38 5.10
N LEU A 130 -11.30 13.42 5.42
CA LEU A 130 -11.09 12.95 6.79
C LEU A 130 -10.58 14.07 7.69
N PHE A 131 -9.57 14.83 7.26
CA PHE A 131 -9.00 15.89 8.09
C PHE A 131 -9.90 17.13 8.16
N ALA A 132 -10.73 17.39 7.15
CA ALA A 132 -11.80 18.37 7.24
C ALA A 132 -12.83 17.96 8.32
N ALA A 133 -13.32 16.72 8.29
CA ALA A 133 -14.24 16.20 9.29
C ALA A 133 -13.63 16.19 10.70
N PHE A 134 -12.34 15.85 10.82
CA PHE A 134 -11.64 15.91 12.10
C PHE A 134 -11.49 17.34 12.63
N GLY A 135 -11.25 18.32 11.75
CA GLY A 135 -11.16 19.74 12.12
C GLY A 135 -12.48 20.35 12.59
N GLU A 136 -13.62 19.79 12.18
CA GLU A 136 -14.95 20.18 12.66
C GLU A 136 -15.26 19.63 14.06
N LEU A 137 -14.56 18.59 14.51
CA LEU A 137 -14.72 18.03 15.84
C LEU A 137 -14.01 18.90 16.88
N ASP A 138 -14.80 19.47 17.80
CA ASP A 138 -14.26 20.01 19.06
C ASP A 138 -13.88 18.85 19.99
N ILE A 139 -12.69 18.29 19.77
CA ILE A 139 -12.13 17.15 20.52
C ILE A 139 -10.78 17.53 21.11
N GLU A 140 -10.62 17.28 22.42
CA GLU A 140 -9.31 17.41 23.05
C GLU A 140 -8.48 16.14 22.77
N PRO A 141 -7.24 16.24 22.24
CA PRO A 141 -6.41 15.06 21.94
C PRO A 141 -6.14 14.15 23.14
N SER A 142 -6.19 14.71 24.36
CA SER A 142 -6.00 13.98 25.62
C SER A 142 -7.26 13.25 26.11
N LEU A 143 -8.41 13.44 25.45
CA LEU A 143 -9.70 12.93 25.91
C LEU A 143 -9.70 11.40 25.92
N THR A 144 -9.93 10.82 27.09
CA THR A 144 -10.09 9.38 27.26
C THR A 144 -11.56 8.98 27.18
N ALA A 145 -11.84 7.72 26.84
CA ALA A 145 -13.21 7.19 26.79
C ALA A 145 -13.96 7.39 28.12
N GLU A 146 -13.30 7.11 29.25
CA GLU A 146 -13.88 7.29 30.58
C GLU A 146 -14.20 8.75 30.89
N ARG A 147 -13.29 9.67 30.53
CA ARG A 147 -13.51 11.11 30.72
C ARG A 147 -14.64 11.59 29.82
N ALA A 148 -14.69 11.15 28.57
CA ALA A 148 -15.77 11.46 27.66
C ALA A 148 -17.14 10.99 28.18
N LEU A 149 -17.21 9.79 28.78
CA LEU A 149 -18.44 9.29 29.40
C LEU A 149 -18.87 10.14 30.60
N ARG A 150 -17.92 10.51 31.48
CA ARG A 150 -18.20 11.35 32.66
C ARG A 150 -18.64 12.78 32.27
N GLU A 151 -18.06 13.33 31.21
CA GLU A 151 -18.32 14.70 30.74
C GLU A 151 -19.48 14.78 29.73
N GLY A 152 -20.15 13.67 29.40
CA GLY A 152 -21.22 13.64 28.40
C GLY A 152 -20.76 13.87 26.95
N ARG A 153 -19.45 13.72 26.67
CA ARG A 153 -18.82 13.89 25.36
C ARG A 153 -18.64 12.57 24.59
N GLY A 154 -19.39 11.53 24.95
CA GLY A 154 -19.27 10.19 24.35
C GLY A 154 -19.38 10.18 22.82
N ALA A 155 -20.32 10.93 22.24
CA ALA A 155 -20.52 11.01 20.79
C ALA A 155 -19.32 11.62 20.05
N ALA A 156 -18.73 12.69 20.60
CA ALA A 156 -17.53 13.31 20.04
C ALA A 156 -16.33 12.36 20.11
N TYR A 157 -16.17 11.65 21.23
CA TYR A 157 -15.12 10.64 21.39
C TYR A 157 -15.26 9.50 20.38
N THR A 158 -16.46 8.93 20.22
CA THR A 158 -16.71 7.87 19.23
C THR A 158 -16.43 8.36 17.82
N SER A 159 -16.90 9.56 17.45
CA SER A 159 -16.65 10.13 16.12
C SER A 159 -15.14 10.32 15.86
N ALA A 160 -14.39 10.82 16.85
CA ALA A 160 -12.94 10.95 16.73
C ALA A 160 -12.22 9.60 16.65
N ALA A 161 -12.71 8.58 17.36
CA ALA A 161 -12.18 7.21 17.28
C ALA A 161 -12.44 6.58 15.91
N ASP A 162 -13.62 6.80 15.33
CA ASP A 162 -13.99 6.32 14.00
C ASP A 162 -13.09 6.97 12.93
N LEU A 163 -12.91 8.30 12.97
CA LEU A 163 -11.98 9.01 12.09
C LEU A 163 -10.53 8.54 12.26
N ALA A 164 -10.10 8.23 13.49
CA ALA A 164 -8.78 7.68 13.74
C ALA A 164 -8.62 6.28 13.12
N ASN A 165 -9.65 5.43 13.18
CA ASN A 165 -9.66 4.13 12.51
C ASN A 165 -9.66 4.29 10.98
N ASP A 166 -10.44 5.22 10.44
CA ASP A 166 -10.46 5.52 9.01
C ASP A 166 -9.10 5.98 8.50
N TYR A 167 -8.42 6.83 9.26
CA TYR A 167 -7.06 7.26 8.96
C TYR A 167 -6.10 6.06 8.86
N LEU A 168 -6.19 5.11 9.80
CA LEU A 168 -5.37 3.89 9.76
C LEU A 168 -5.74 3.00 8.57
N GLY A 169 -7.02 2.93 8.21
CA GLY A 169 -7.51 2.27 7.00
C GLY A 169 -6.90 2.87 5.73
N LEU A 170 -6.93 4.21 5.60
CA LEU A 170 -6.30 4.96 4.51
C LEU A 170 -4.79 4.72 4.46
N ARG A 171 -4.10 4.73 5.61
CA ARG A 171 -2.65 4.45 5.66
C ARG A 171 -2.30 3.03 5.27
N ASN A 172 -3.16 2.06 5.61
CA ASN A 172 -2.97 0.70 5.15
C ASN A 172 -3.18 0.59 3.63
N ALA A 173 -4.18 1.27 3.07
CA ALA A 173 -4.39 1.32 1.62
C ALA A 173 -3.22 1.99 0.90
N HIS A 174 -2.74 3.14 1.41
CA HIS A 174 -1.56 3.83 0.91
C HIS A 174 -0.35 2.90 0.86
N ARG A 175 -0.07 2.15 1.93
CA ARG A 175 1.02 1.16 1.97
C ARG A 175 0.88 0.07 0.90
N GLN A 176 -0.34 -0.36 0.59
CA GLN A 176 -0.57 -1.38 -0.42
C GLN A 176 -0.38 -0.83 -1.83
N ILE A 177 -0.91 0.37 -2.11
CA ILE A 177 -0.79 1.02 -3.42
C ILE A 177 0.65 1.42 -3.73
N VAL A 178 1.40 1.90 -2.74
CA VAL A 178 2.84 2.21 -2.87
C VAL A 178 3.67 1.01 -3.33
N ARG A 179 3.22 -0.23 -3.08
CA ARG A 179 3.90 -1.44 -3.56
C ARG A 179 3.56 -1.82 -5.01
N LEU A 180 2.46 -1.29 -5.54
CA LEU A 180 2.06 -1.49 -6.93
C LEU A 180 2.84 -0.53 -7.85
N ASP A 181 3.28 0.61 -7.32
CA ASP A 181 4.02 1.64 -8.04
C ASP A 181 5.34 1.09 -8.62
N ALA A 182 5.61 1.33 -9.90
CA ALA A 182 6.83 0.88 -10.56
C ALA A 182 8.11 1.44 -9.91
N ALA A 183 8.05 2.65 -9.34
CA ALA A 183 9.17 3.27 -8.62
C ALA A 183 9.55 2.52 -7.33
N SER A 184 8.66 1.65 -6.82
CA SER A 184 8.96 0.77 -5.71
C SER A 184 9.89 -0.40 -6.07
N GLY A 185 10.05 -0.68 -7.37
CA GLY A 185 10.81 -1.81 -7.89
C GLY A 185 12.21 -1.93 -7.29
N GLY A 186 12.52 -3.10 -6.70
CA GLY A 186 13.82 -3.40 -6.11
C GLY A 186 13.97 -3.13 -4.61
N HIS A 187 12.97 -2.54 -3.95
CA HIS A 187 12.99 -2.35 -2.49
C HIS A 187 12.34 -3.52 -1.75
N GLU A 188 12.95 -3.95 -0.64
CA GLU A 188 12.32 -4.90 0.27
C GLU A 188 11.02 -4.31 0.85
N THR A 189 9.96 -5.13 0.92
CA THR A 189 8.63 -4.78 1.44
C THR A 189 8.70 -4.08 2.81
N GLY A 190 9.66 -4.48 3.65
CA GLY A 190 9.90 -3.88 4.96
C GLY A 190 10.46 -2.45 4.90
N ALA A 191 11.35 -2.16 3.95
CA ALA A 191 11.97 -0.84 3.80
C ALA A 191 10.96 0.21 3.32
N LEU A 192 10.11 -0.15 2.37
CA LEU A 192 9.08 0.76 1.87
C LEU A 192 8.01 1.05 2.94
N SER A 193 7.61 0.01 3.68
CA SER A 193 6.68 0.16 4.81
C SER A 193 7.23 1.05 5.92
N HIS A 194 8.55 0.99 6.15
CA HIS A 194 9.26 1.90 7.06
C HIS A 194 9.18 3.35 6.58
N ARG A 195 9.51 3.62 5.31
CA ARG A 195 9.46 4.96 4.71
C ARG A 195 8.07 5.58 4.80
N VAL A 196 7.02 4.80 4.53
CA VAL A 196 5.62 5.24 4.70
C VAL A 196 5.35 5.65 6.16
N ALA A 197 5.87 4.90 7.14
CA ALA A 197 5.63 5.18 8.55
C ALA A 197 6.36 6.43 9.07
N VAL A 198 7.58 6.73 8.60
CA VAL A 198 8.42 7.82 9.15
C VAL A 198 8.53 9.06 8.27
N CYS A 199 8.13 8.98 7.01
CA CYS A 199 8.09 10.13 6.10
C CYS A 199 6.71 10.35 5.49
N GLY A 200 5.90 9.30 5.33
CA GLY A 200 4.66 9.37 4.54
C GLY A 200 3.44 9.97 5.23
N GLN A 201 3.53 10.41 6.49
CA GLN A 201 2.35 10.81 7.27
C GLN A 201 2.07 12.31 7.26
N MET A 202 3.12 13.13 7.27
CA MET A 202 3.02 14.57 7.43
C MET A 202 4.13 15.26 6.63
N ARG A 203 3.89 16.45 6.11
CA ARG A 203 4.90 17.17 5.30
C ARG A 203 6.09 17.61 6.15
N GLU A 204 5.85 17.94 7.41
CA GLU A 204 6.87 18.40 8.38
C GLU A 204 7.59 17.23 9.09
N PHE A 205 7.69 16.06 8.45
CA PHE A 205 8.12 14.82 9.09
C PHE A 205 9.52 14.90 9.74
N ILE A 206 10.44 15.71 9.23
CA ILE A 206 11.80 15.81 9.81
C ILE A 206 11.83 16.55 11.17
N ASP A 207 10.82 17.38 11.42
CA ASP A 207 10.67 18.14 12.66
C ASP A 207 9.65 17.49 13.59
N ALA A 208 8.55 16.95 13.06
CA ALA A 208 7.41 16.51 13.86
C ALA A 208 7.27 14.98 14.00
N GLU A 209 7.99 14.18 13.21
CA GLU A 209 7.94 12.72 13.33
C GLU A 209 8.92 12.24 14.42
N PRO A 210 8.46 11.46 15.43
CA PRO A 210 9.28 11.02 16.56
C PRO A 210 10.61 10.33 16.22
N PHE A 211 10.67 9.55 15.14
CA PHE A 211 11.87 8.88 14.63
C PHE A 211 12.92 9.90 14.21
N TRP A 212 12.54 10.90 13.41
CA TRP A 212 13.46 11.93 12.93
C TRP A 212 13.86 12.92 14.03
N ALA A 213 12.91 13.33 14.88
CA ALA A 213 13.20 14.17 16.03
C ALA A 213 14.23 13.51 16.96
N LEU A 214 14.06 12.23 17.29
CA LEU A 214 15.03 11.48 18.10
C LEU A 214 16.38 11.38 17.40
N ARG A 215 16.40 11.00 16.12
CA ARG A 215 17.62 10.84 15.34
C ARG A 215 18.44 12.12 15.27
N ARG A 216 17.80 13.27 15.04
CA ARG A 216 18.47 14.59 15.04
C ARG A 216 19.12 14.90 16.37
N ARG A 217 18.40 14.69 17.49
CA ARG A 217 18.95 14.91 18.85
C ARG A 217 20.13 14.00 19.17
N MET A 218 20.06 12.73 18.75
CA MET A 218 21.18 11.80 18.92
C MET A 218 22.40 12.21 18.09
N ASN A 219 22.19 12.58 16.83
CA ASN A 219 23.27 12.93 15.92
C ASN A 219 23.90 14.29 16.21
N ALA A 220 23.16 15.23 16.80
CA ALA A 220 23.70 16.50 17.30
C ALA A 220 24.87 16.30 18.28
N ARG A 221 24.80 15.24 19.12
CA ARG A 221 25.86 14.89 20.08
C ARG A 221 27.11 14.34 19.41
N GLN A 222 26.96 13.76 18.22
CA GLN A 222 28.02 13.12 17.46
C GLN A 222 28.63 14.05 16.39
N ALA A 223 28.05 15.23 16.18
CA ALA A 223 28.56 16.22 15.23
C ALA A 223 29.85 16.87 15.75
N THR A 224 30.94 16.67 15.00
CA THR A 224 32.31 17.11 15.34
C THR A 224 32.87 18.18 14.40
N ASP A 225 32.14 18.56 13.35
CA ASP A 225 32.58 19.61 12.43
C ASP A 225 32.56 20.98 13.11
N VAL A 226 33.73 21.62 13.17
CA VAL A 226 33.98 22.91 13.84
C VAL A 226 33.93 24.11 12.89
N THR A 227 33.70 23.88 11.59
CA THR A 227 33.48 24.97 10.62
C THR A 227 32.21 25.76 10.95
N GLU A 228 32.09 26.99 10.44
CA GLU A 228 30.88 27.80 10.62
C GLU A 228 29.61 27.05 10.13
N THR A 229 29.70 26.44 8.96
CA THR A 229 28.64 25.59 8.39
C THR A 229 28.35 24.36 9.25
N GLY A 230 29.39 23.69 9.76
CA GLY A 230 29.24 22.54 10.67
C GLY A 230 28.56 22.91 12.00
N ASN A 231 28.89 24.08 12.56
CA ASN A 231 28.28 24.60 13.78
C ASN A 231 26.80 24.97 13.56
N ALA A 232 26.47 25.64 12.45
CA ALA A 232 25.09 25.94 12.09
C ALA A 232 24.25 24.65 11.91
N HIS A 233 24.82 23.64 11.24
CA HIS A 233 24.18 22.33 11.09
C HIS A 233 23.95 21.64 12.43
N LYS A 234 24.94 21.65 13.32
CA LYS A 234 24.82 21.11 14.68
C LYS A 234 23.74 21.82 15.48
N GLN A 235 23.63 23.15 15.38
CA GLN A 235 22.55 23.91 16.02
C GLN A 235 21.18 23.49 15.49
N TRP A 236 21.03 23.30 14.18
CA TRP A 236 19.78 22.80 13.60
C TRP A 236 19.43 21.39 14.07
N LEU A 237 20.40 20.46 14.13
CA LEU A 237 20.17 19.11 14.69
C LEU A 237 19.76 19.17 16.17
N ALA A 238 20.39 20.03 16.95
CA ALA A 238 20.11 20.20 18.37
C ALA A 238 18.76 20.88 18.66
N ALA A 239 18.25 21.68 17.72
CA ALA A 239 16.96 22.37 17.82
C ALA A 239 15.74 21.46 17.57
N ALA A 240 15.94 20.16 17.32
CA ALA A 240 14.85 19.22 17.16
C ALA A 240 13.98 19.12 18.44
N PRO A 241 12.64 19.05 18.31
CA PRO A 241 11.74 19.00 19.45
C PRO A 241 11.83 17.68 20.23
N ASP A 242 11.19 17.62 21.39
CA ASP A 242 10.96 16.36 22.09
C ASP A 242 10.04 15.44 21.27
N PRO A 243 10.40 14.17 21.03
CA PRO A 243 9.57 13.23 20.29
C PRO A 243 8.20 13.01 20.96
N VAL A 244 7.13 13.18 20.18
CA VAL A 244 5.75 12.90 20.62
C VAL A 244 5.52 11.38 20.59
N GLY A 245 5.71 10.74 21.74
CA GLY A 245 5.68 9.28 21.86
C GLY A 245 7.03 8.62 21.55
N ARG A 246 7.05 7.29 21.55
CA ARG A 246 8.28 6.51 21.35
C ARG A 246 8.35 5.91 19.95
N ARG A 247 9.44 6.23 19.26
CA ARG A 247 9.94 5.44 18.13
C ARG A 247 11.40 5.10 18.36
N LEU A 248 11.61 4.02 19.10
CA LEU A 248 12.93 3.51 19.43
C LEU A 248 13.56 2.80 18.22
N GLY A 249 14.90 2.81 18.14
CA GLY A 249 15.67 2.25 17.03
C GLY A 249 15.28 0.82 16.66
N GLY A 250 14.65 0.70 15.49
CA GLY A 250 14.09 -0.49 14.84
C GLY A 250 13.21 -0.03 13.68
N SER A 251 12.77 -0.93 12.79
CA SER A 251 11.87 -0.57 11.68
C SER A 251 10.43 -0.42 12.20
N PRO A 252 9.86 0.80 12.33
CA PRO A 252 8.46 1.00 12.67
C PRO A 252 7.55 0.26 11.70
N LYS A 253 6.74 -0.64 12.26
CA LYS A 253 5.75 -1.43 11.51
C LYS A 253 4.39 -0.75 11.43
N ALA A 254 4.15 0.25 12.27
CA ALA A 254 2.86 0.90 12.44
C ALA A 254 2.94 2.42 12.24
N PRO A 255 1.86 3.03 11.69
CA PRO A 255 1.77 4.47 11.52
C PRO A 255 1.70 5.21 12.87
N VAL A 256 1.18 4.60 13.94
CA VAL A 256 1.09 5.24 15.26
C VAL A 256 2.35 4.92 16.08
N PRO A 257 3.03 5.93 16.68
CA PRO A 257 4.11 5.71 17.65
C PRO A 257 3.63 4.96 18.90
N GLU A 258 4.56 4.38 19.65
CA GLU A 258 4.23 3.80 20.95
C GLU A 258 3.97 4.89 21.99
N GLY A 259 3.02 4.65 22.90
CA GLY A 259 2.72 5.56 24.01
C GLY A 259 1.87 6.78 23.65
N ILE A 260 1.31 6.82 22.43
CA ILE A 260 0.31 7.80 22.01
C ILE A 260 -0.97 7.09 21.56
N THR A 261 -2.13 7.67 21.84
CA THR A 261 -3.41 7.14 21.36
C THR A 261 -3.60 7.46 19.88
N GLN A 262 -4.47 6.72 19.19
CA GLN A 262 -4.73 6.95 17.76
C GLN A 262 -5.34 8.34 17.52
N ILE A 263 -6.24 8.80 18.40
CA ILE A 263 -6.85 10.14 18.33
C ILE A 263 -5.79 11.23 18.51
N ALA A 264 -4.90 11.08 19.51
CA ALA A 264 -3.82 12.04 19.72
C ALA A 264 -2.83 12.06 18.56
N TRP A 265 -2.55 10.90 17.96
CA TRP A 265 -1.72 10.83 16.76
C TRP A 265 -2.39 11.48 15.55
N LEU A 266 -3.68 11.26 15.34
CA LEU A 266 -4.43 11.91 14.27
C LEU A 266 -4.40 13.44 14.43
N ALA A 267 -4.61 13.95 15.65
CA ALA A 267 -4.50 15.37 15.95
C ALA A 267 -3.09 15.92 15.69
N HIS A 268 -2.05 15.16 16.05
CA HIS A 268 -0.66 15.52 15.77
C HIS A 268 -0.39 15.62 14.27
N VAL A 269 -0.86 14.65 13.47
CA VAL A 269 -0.74 14.69 12.01
C VAL A 269 -1.50 15.87 11.42
N ALA A 270 -2.72 16.16 11.91
CA ALA A 270 -3.53 17.30 11.48
C ALA A 270 -2.78 18.64 11.69
N ALA A 271 -2.15 18.80 12.86
CA ALA A 271 -1.39 20.00 13.21
C ALA A 271 -0.13 20.21 12.35
N HIS A 272 0.44 19.13 11.80
CA HIS A 272 1.73 19.12 11.09
C HIS A 272 1.61 18.87 9.58
N ARG A 273 0.50 19.30 8.99
CA ARG A 273 0.19 19.20 7.55
C ARG A 273 0.12 17.74 7.08
N PRO A 274 -1.09 17.13 7.06
CA PRO A 274 -1.29 15.79 6.52
C PRO A 274 -0.68 15.62 5.12
N TRP A 275 -0.14 14.43 4.86
CA TRP A 275 0.56 14.15 3.60
C TRP A 275 0.31 12.73 3.08
N LEU A 276 0.29 12.55 1.75
CA LEU A 276 0.14 11.25 1.09
C LEU A 276 1.01 11.20 -0.20
N PRO A 277 2.33 11.01 -0.05
CA PRO A 277 3.27 10.94 -1.17
C PRO A 277 3.21 9.61 -1.93
N ASP A 278 3.57 9.63 -3.21
CA ASP A 278 3.81 8.41 -4.00
C ASP A 278 5.12 7.70 -3.63
N ALA A 279 5.43 6.57 -4.27
CA ALA A 279 6.60 5.77 -3.93
C ALA A 279 7.91 6.53 -4.20
N ALA A 280 8.04 7.20 -5.35
CA ALA A 280 9.23 7.97 -5.69
C ALA A 280 9.49 9.09 -4.66
N THR A 281 8.47 9.89 -4.37
CA THR A 281 8.53 10.98 -3.41
C THR A 281 8.90 10.48 -2.00
N LEU A 282 8.38 9.31 -1.58
CA LEU A 282 8.73 8.69 -0.31
C LEU A 282 10.21 8.29 -0.24
N ILE A 283 10.73 7.70 -1.31
CA ILE A 283 12.13 7.25 -1.41
C ILE A 283 13.04 8.48 -1.30
N ASP A 284 12.78 9.50 -2.10
CA ASP A 284 13.60 10.71 -2.16
C ASP A 284 13.55 11.50 -0.85
N ALA A 285 12.35 11.69 -0.28
CA ALA A 285 12.19 12.37 1.01
C ALA A 285 12.94 11.65 2.14
N TYR A 286 12.87 10.32 2.15
CA TYR A 286 13.60 9.52 3.14
C TYR A 286 15.12 9.64 2.95
N ASP A 287 15.61 9.46 1.73
CA ASP A 287 17.05 9.50 1.43
C ASP A 287 17.64 10.89 1.72
N LEU A 288 16.90 11.96 1.37
CA LEU A 288 17.26 13.35 1.70
C LEU A 288 17.29 13.57 3.22
N ALA A 289 16.30 13.08 3.96
CA ALA A 289 16.27 13.20 5.42
C ALA A 289 17.38 12.38 6.11
N VAL A 290 17.69 11.18 5.60
CA VAL A 290 18.85 10.40 6.06
C VAL A 290 20.12 11.21 5.87
N ALA A 291 20.32 11.79 4.69
CA ALA A 291 21.51 12.57 4.36
C ALA A 291 21.61 13.84 5.23
N ALA A 292 20.51 14.59 5.37
CA ALA A 292 20.42 15.79 6.19
C ALA A 292 20.75 15.50 7.65
N CYS A 293 20.24 14.39 8.20
CA CYS A 293 20.46 14.06 9.61
C CYS A 293 21.82 13.43 9.92
N ARG A 294 22.73 13.24 8.95
CA ARG A 294 24.05 12.63 9.24
C ARG A 294 24.90 13.52 10.17
N PRO A 295 25.65 12.94 11.11
CA PRO A 295 26.63 13.70 11.89
C PRO A 295 27.79 14.14 10.96
N GLY A 296 28.08 15.44 10.87
CA GLY A 296 29.12 16.00 10.00
C GLY A 296 28.65 17.21 9.19
N ARG A 297 29.28 17.48 8.03
CA ARG A 297 28.85 18.53 7.09
C ARG A 297 27.42 18.27 6.58
N PRO A 298 26.64 19.32 6.30
CA PRO A 298 25.31 19.16 5.71
C PRO A 298 25.40 18.47 4.35
N ALA A 299 24.35 17.73 3.99
CA ALA A 299 24.22 17.11 2.67
C ALA A 299 24.13 18.19 1.58
N VAL A 300 25.02 18.13 0.58
CA VAL A 300 24.92 18.92 -0.64
C VAL A 300 23.92 18.21 -1.55
N ILE A 301 22.89 18.93 -1.98
CA ILE A 301 21.81 18.38 -2.78
C ILE A 301 22.28 18.23 -4.22
N ASP A 302 22.10 17.02 -4.76
CA ASP A 302 22.26 16.79 -6.19
C ASP A 302 20.98 17.25 -6.91
N TYR A 303 21.04 18.45 -7.47
CA TYR A 303 19.91 19.05 -8.21
C TYR A 303 19.53 18.27 -9.47
N SER A 304 20.38 17.36 -9.97
CA SER A 304 20.01 16.46 -11.08
C SER A 304 18.98 15.40 -10.64
N ARG A 305 18.97 15.04 -9.35
CA ARG A 305 18.03 14.08 -8.77
C ARG A 305 16.78 14.71 -8.20
N CYS A 306 16.81 15.96 -7.77
CA CYS A 306 15.67 16.63 -7.09
C CYS A 306 15.10 17.81 -7.89
N TRP A 307 14.99 17.66 -9.22
CA TRP A 307 14.63 18.74 -10.14
C TRP A 307 13.25 19.40 -9.88
N TRP A 308 12.35 18.71 -9.20
CA TRP A 308 11.01 19.20 -8.80
C TRP A 308 11.00 20.08 -7.55
N ILE A 309 12.14 20.25 -6.86
CA ILE A 309 12.28 21.17 -5.72
C ILE A 309 12.34 22.62 -6.22
N LEU A 310 12.68 22.85 -7.49
CA LEU A 310 12.79 24.18 -8.08
C LEU A 310 11.45 24.60 -8.73
N PRO A 311 10.81 25.70 -8.29
CA PRO A 311 9.84 26.39 -9.12
C PRO A 311 10.53 26.82 -10.43
N SER A 312 9.85 26.70 -11.56
CA SER A 312 10.36 26.92 -12.94
C SER A 312 11.00 28.30 -13.23
N THR A 313 11.23 29.13 -12.23
CA THR A 313 11.72 30.50 -12.33
C THR A 313 13.03 30.79 -11.60
N LYS A 314 13.66 29.83 -10.89
CA LYS A 314 14.96 30.06 -10.23
C LYS A 314 16.13 29.55 -11.08
N THR A 315 16.89 30.48 -11.65
CA THR A 315 18.16 30.22 -12.34
C THR A 315 19.26 29.77 -11.37
N PHE A 316 20.11 28.84 -11.83
CA PHE A 316 21.31 28.32 -11.15
C PHE A 316 22.37 29.40 -10.88
N SER A 317 22.15 30.28 -9.90
CA SER A 317 23.21 31.13 -9.36
C SER A 317 23.57 30.67 -7.96
N ASP A 318 24.67 29.92 -7.81
CA ASP A 318 25.56 29.74 -6.65
C ASP A 318 25.00 29.65 -5.21
N GLN A 319 23.68 29.55 -5.02
CA GLN A 319 23.04 29.44 -3.73
C GLN A 319 22.95 27.95 -3.39
N GLN A 320 23.79 27.52 -2.46
CA GLN A 320 23.63 26.26 -1.76
C GLN A 320 22.32 26.33 -0.97
N ILE A 321 21.22 25.84 -1.55
CA ILE A 321 19.98 25.59 -0.81
C ILE A 321 20.33 24.52 0.22
N THR A 322 20.06 24.80 1.51
CA THR A 322 20.36 23.83 2.56
C THR A 322 19.40 22.63 2.46
N ALA A 323 19.80 21.45 2.95
CA ALA A 323 18.92 20.27 2.97
C ALA A 323 17.56 20.54 3.66
N ARG A 324 17.53 21.49 4.61
CA ARG A 324 16.32 21.99 5.25
C ARG A 324 15.41 22.74 4.27
N ASP A 325 15.97 23.69 3.52
CA ASP A 325 15.21 24.52 2.60
C ASP A 325 14.66 23.71 1.42
N ALA A 326 15.41 22.72 0.95
CA ALA A 326 14.94 21.82 -0.10
C ALA A 326 13.89 20.82 0.37
N LEU A 327 13.95 20.34 1.62
CA LEU A 327 12.86 19.56 2.22
C LEU A 327 11.59 20.41 2.35
N ALA A 328 11.74 21.70 2.70
CA ALA A 328 10.63 22.64 2.74
C ALA A 328 10.07 22.94 1.33
N GLU A 329 10.92 23.07 0.31
CA GLU A 329 10.50 23.27 -1.09
C GLU A 329 9.85 22.00 -1.69
N LEU A 330 10.38 20.79 -1.41
CA LEU A 330 9.76 19.49 -1.74
C LEU A 330 8.33 19.37 -1.20
N ALA A 331 8.13 19.84 0.03
CA ALA A 331 6.82 19.86 0.67
C ALA A 331 5.84 20.87 0.05
N ASN A 332 6.31 21.86 -0.71
CA ASN A 332 5.49 22.91 -1.33
C ASN A 332 5.24 22.70 -2.84
N SER A 333 6.14 22.07 -3.59
CA SER A 333 6.05 21.97 -5.05
C SER A 333 5.05 20.93 -5.58
N THR A 334 4.56 20.03 -4.72
CA THR A 334 3.63 18.95 -5.09
C THR A 334 2.19 19.41 -5.36
N GLU A 335 1.87 20.70 -5.18
CA GLU A 335 0.60 21.31 -5.60
C GLU A 335 0.49 21.48 -7.12
N GLN A 336 1.61 21.51 -7.87
CA GLN A 336 1.61 21.83 -9.31
C GLN A 336 1.53 20.61 -10.24
N SER A 337 1.57 19.38 -9.70
CA SER A 337 1.53 18.16 -10.52
C SER A 337 0.13 17.54 -10.66
N ALA A 338 -0.91 18.19 -10.12
CA ALA A 338 -2.27 17.89 -10.55
C ALA A 338 -2.42 18.39 -12.00
N PRO A 339 -2.87 17.55 -12.96
CA PRO A 339 -3.13 18.03 -14.29
C PRO A 339 -4.26 19.05 -14.21
N THR A 340 -3.94 20.33 -14.42
CA THR A 340 -4.92 21.34 -14.80
C THR A 340 -5.52 20.85 -16.12
N THR A 341 -6.75 20.33 -16.04
CA THR A 341 -7.58 20.06 -17.19
C THR A 341 -7.81 21.39 -17.91
N VAL A 342 -7.37 21.47 -19.16
CA VAL A 342 -7.83 22.45 -20.14
C VAL A 342 -8.77 21.73 -21.09
#